data_AF-A0A1J5IR65-F1
#
_entry.id   AF-A0A1J5IR65-F1
#
_cell.length_a   1.000
_cell.length_b   1.000
_cell.length_c   1.000
_cell.angle_alpha   90.00
_cell.angle_beta   90.00
_cell.angle_gamma   90.00
#
_symmetry.space_group_name_H-M   'P 1'
#
loop_
_entity.id
_entity.type
_entity.pdbx_description
1 polymer ?
#
loop_
_entity_poly.entity_id
_entity_poly.type
_entity_poly.pdbx_seq_one_letter_code
_entity_poly.pdbx_strand_id
1 'polypeptide(L)' 'MTTIMPEGDAIRKAIKWVCASLQEDPKRTIANLAQEAIGRFDLSPKDADFLLRFYQDQKAGANPVQS' A
#
# COMPACT_ATOMS: atom_id res chain seq x y z
N MET A 1 15.95 14.21 22.61
CA MET A 1 16.24 13.74 21.24
C MET A 1 15.90 12.26 21.16
N THR A 2 14.69 11.93 20.69
CA THR A 2 14.30 10.54 20.48
C THR A 2 13.78 10.44 19.05
N THR A 3 14.69 10.33 18.10
CA THR A 3 14.34 9.87 16.75
C THR A 3 14.02 8.38 16.88
N ILE A 4 12.79 8.09 17.29
CA ILE A 4 12.22 6.75 17.33
C ILE A 4 12.49 6.16 15.94
N MET A 5 13.40 5.19 15.87
CA MET A 5 13.70 4.44 14.67
C MET A 5 12.36 3.86 14.20
N PRO A 6 11.85 4.18 13.00
CA PRO A 6 10.51 3.74 12.67
C PRO A 6 10.59 2.27 12.24
N GLU A 7 10.26 1.38 13.16
CA GLU A 7 9.68 0.06 12.86
C GLU A 7 8.62 0.26 11.77
N GLY A 8 8.96 -0.03 10.52
CA GLY A 8 8.12 0.25 9.35
C GLY A 8 8.81 0.88 8.14
N ASP A 9 10.12 0.73 7.98
CA ASP A 9 10.82 1.25 6.79
C ASP A 9 10.32 0.58 5.49
N ALA A 10 10.04 -0.72 5.54
CA ALA A 10 9.50 -1.50 4.42
C ALA A 10 8.10 -1.01 4.00
N ILE A 11 7.17 -0.85 4.96
CA ILE A 11 5.81 -0.36 4.67
C ILE A 11 5.82 1.08 4.12
N ARG A 12 6.70 1.96 4.61
CA ARG A 12 6.84 3.32 4.04
C ARG A 12 7.36 3.30 2.61
N LYS A 13 8.35 2.45 2.32
CA LYS A 13 8.88 2.28 0.95
C LYS A 13 7.82 1.70 0.02
N ALA A 14 7.04 0.72 0.49
CA ALA A 14 5.91 0.18 -0.24
C ALA A 14 4.85 1.25 -0.56
N ILE A 15 4.41 2.04 0.42
CA ILE A 15 3.44 3.14 0.21
C ILE A 15 3.96 4.14 -0.82
N LYS A 16 5.23 4.56 -0.71
CA LYS A 16 5.85 5.47 -1.69
C LYS A 16 5.87 4.88 -3.09
N TRP A 17 6.24 3.61 -3.22
CA TRP A 17 6.29 2.93 -4.50
C TRP A 17 4.89 2.78 -5.11
N VAL A 18 3.90 2.33 -4.33
CA VAL A 18 2.50 2.23 -4.77
C VAL A 18 1.98 3.59 -5.25
N CYS A 19 2.26 4.67 -4.51
CA CYS A 19 1.86 6.03 -4.90
C CYS A 19 2.51 6.44 -6.24
N ALA A 20 3.81 6.23 -6.40
CA ALA A 20 4.50 6.52 -7.65
C ALA A 20 3.93 5.70 -8.81
N SER A 21 3.71 4.39 -8.62
CA SER A 21 3.16 3.52 -9.66
C SER A 21 1.72 3.86 -10.05
N LEU A 22 0.91 4.39 -9.14
CA LEU A 22 -0.42 4.90 -9.48
C LEU A 22 -0.35 6.20 -10.29
N GLN A 23 0.63 7.06 -10.00
CA GLN A 23 0.84 8.29 -10.75
C GLN A 23 1.32 7.99 -12.18
N GLU A 24 2.17 6.97 -12.34
CA GLU A 24 2.61 6.51 -13.66
C GLU A 24 1.50 5.79 -14.42
N ASP A 25 0.78 4.88 -13.77
CA ASP A 25 -0.31 4.10 -14.35
C ASP A 25 -1.59 4.18 -13.49
N PRO A 26 -2.47 5.18 -13.71
CA PRO A 26 -3.74 5.28 -12.99
C PRO A 26 -4.71 4.14 -13.33
N LYS A 27 -4.40 3.31 -14.34
CA LYS A 27 -5.13 2.09 -14.68
C LYS A 27 -4.81 0.93 -13.74
N ARG A 28 -3.68 0.95 -13.04
CA ARG A 28 -3.31 -0.09 -12.09
C ARG A 28 -4.14 0.07 -10.82
N THR A 29 -4.61 -1.05 -10.29
CA THR A 29 -5.34 -1.06 -9.03
C THR A 29 -4.37 -1.14 -7.86
N ILE A 30 -4.74 -0.49 -6.76
CA ILE A 30 -4.01 -0.59 -5.49
C ILE A 30 -3.80 -2.05 -5.11
N ALA A 31 -4.81 -2.90 -5.27
CA ALA A 31 -4.71 -4.32 -4.91
C ALA A 31 -3.55 -5.02 -5.65
N ASN A 32 -3.37 -4.71 -6.94
CA ASN A 32 -2.29 -5.28 -7.73
C ASN A 32 -0.92 -4.72 -7.29
N LEU A 33 -0.81 -3.40 -7.10
CA LEU A 33 0.42 -2.76 -6.62
C LEU A 33 0.77 -3.17 -5.19
N ALA A 34 -0.22 -3.36 -4.32
CA ALA A 34 -0.03 -3.85 -2.96
C ALA A 34 0.59 -5.24 -2.98
N GLN A 35 0.05 -6.16 -3.79
CA GLN A 35 0.60 -7.51 -3.96
C GLN A 35 2.05 -7.48 -4.46
N GLU A 36 2.36 -6.65 -5.46
CA GLU A 36 3.74 -6.47 -5.93
C GLU A 36 4.65 -5.89 -4.83
N ALA A 37 4.16 -4.90 -4.08
CA ALA A 37 4.91 -4.29 -2.99
C ALA A 37 5.19 -5.28 -1.85
N ILE A 38 4.27 -6.21 -1.57
CA ILE A 38 4.45 -7.24 -0.53
C ILE A 38 5.64 -8.14 -0.87
N GLY A 39 5.69 -8.66 -2.10
CA GLY A 39 6.82 -9.47 -2.54
C GLY A 39 8.11 -8.66 -2.72
N ARG A 40 8.01 -7.41 -3.16
CA ARG A 40 9.17 -6.54 -3.45
C ARG A 40 9.87 -6.02 -2.20
N PHE A 41 9.10 -5.69 -1.16
CA PHE A 41 9.61 -5.10 0.08
C PHE A 41 9.63 -6.08 1.25
N ASP A 42 9.32 -7.36 1.00
CA ASP A 42 9.21 -8.40 2.03
C ASP A 42 8.26 -7.97 3.16
N LEU A 43 7.08 -7.45 2.77
CA LEU A 43 6.10 -7.00 3.76
C LEU A 43 5.55 -8.21 4.50
N SER A 44 5.51 -8.10 5.83
CA SER A 44 4.79 -9.07 6.63
C SER A 44 3.29 -9.01 6.32
N PRO A 45 2.53 -10.10 6.53
CA PRO A 45 1.08 -10.12 6.34
C PRO A 45 0.36 -9.01 7.12
N LYS A 46 0.92 -8.59 8.27
CA LYS A 46 0.41 -7.43 9.04
C LYS A 46 0.56 -6.10 8.29
N ASP A 47 1.71 -5.85 7.67
CA ASP A 47 1.99 -4.64 6.90
C ASP A 47 1.17 -4.61 5.60
N ALA A 48 1.04 -5.76 4.95
CA ALA A 48 0.19 -5.96 3.78
C ALA A 48 -1.27 -5.56 4.06
N ASP A 49 -1.82 -6.04 5.17
CA ASP A 49 -3.19 -5.76 5.60
C ASP A 49 -3.37 -4.27 5.92
N PHE A 50 -2.40 -3.68 6.62
CA PHE A 50 -2.38 -2.24 6.90
C PHE A 50 -2.37 -1.41 5.61
N LEU A 51 -1.50 -1.75 4.66
CA LEU A 51 -1.42 -1.06 3.37
C LEU A 51 -2.75 -1.13 2.63
N LEU A 52 -3.31 -2.34 2.51
CA LEU A 52 -4.56 -2.55 1.79
C LEU A 52 -5.73 -1.82 2.46
N ARG A 53 -5.81 -1.87 3.80
CA ARG A 53 -6.85 -1.19 4.58
C ARG A 53 -6.75 0.33 4.47
N PHE A 54 -5.54 0.88 4.53
CA PHE A 54 -5.28 2.32 4.41
C PHE A 54 -5.79 2.87 3.07
N TYR A 55 -5.52 2.16 1.98
CA TYR A 55 -5.98 2.58 0.66
C TYR A 55 -7.44 2.21 0.36
N GLN A 56 -7.97 1.11 0.92
CA GLN A 56 -9.40 0.79 0.82
C GLN A 56 -10.25 1.87 1.48
N ASP A 57 -9.84 2.38 2.64
CA ASP A 57 -10.50 3.50 3.31
C ASP A 57 -10.54 4.75 2.43
N GLN A 58 -9.43 5.09 1.77
CA GLN A 58 -9.40 6.20 0.80
C GLN A 58 -10.30 5.98 -0.42
N LYS A 59 -10.46 4.73 -0.87
CA LYS A 59 -11.28 4.39 -2.05
C LYS A 59 -12.75 4.13 -1.69
N ALA A 60 -13.09 3.93 -0.42
CA ALA A 60 -14.45 3.60 0.04
C ALA A 60 -15.48 4.73 -0.17
N GLY A 61 -15.05 5.92 -0.58
CA GLY A 61 -15.94 6.93 -1.20
C GLY A 61 -16.42 6.57 -2.62
N ALA A 62 -15.95 5.47 -3.21
CA ALA A 62 -16.31 4.98 -4.53
C ALA A 62 -16.54 3.44 -4.52
N ASN A 63 -17.78 3.00 -4.28
CA ASN A 63 -18.21 1.61 -4.35
C ASN A 63 -19.62 1.56 -5.01
N PRO A 64 -20.19 0.41 -5.48
CA PRO A 64 -19.67 -0.97 -5.52
C PRO A 64 -19.83 -1.72 -6.86
N VAL A 65 -19.02 -2.77 -7.06
CA VAL A 65 -19.54 -4.08 -7.51
C VAL A 65 -18.50 -5.17 -7.19
N GLN A 66 -18.83 -5.99 -6.19
CA GLN A 66 -18.29 -7.34 -6.08
C GLN A 66 -19.27 -8.23 -6.84
N SER A 67 -18.76 -9.03 -7.78
CA SER A 67 -19.50 -10.09 -8.46
C SER A 67 -19.65 -11.32 -7.58
#